data_AF-P51080-F1
#
_entry.id   AF-P51080-F1
#
_cell.length_a   1.000
_cell.length_b   1.000
_cell.length_c   1.000
_cell.angle_alpha   90.00
_cell.angle_beta   90.00
_cell.angle_gamma   90.00
#
_symmetry.space_group_name_H-M   'P 1'
#
loop_
_entity.id
_entity.type
_entity.pdbx_description
1 polymer ?
#
loop_
_entity_poly.entity_id
_entity_poly.type
_entity_poly.pdbx_seq_one_letter_code
_entity_poly.pdbx_strand_id
1 'polypeptide(L)'
;ITHLIVCTTSVDMPGADYQLTKLLGLRPYVKRYMMYQQGCFAGGTVLRLAKDLAENNKGARVLVVCSEVTAVTFRGPSDTHLDSLVGQALFGDGAAALIVGSDPVPEIEKPIFEMVWTAQTIAPDSEGAIDGHLREAGLTFHLLKDVPGIVSKNINKALVEAFEPLGISDYNSIFWIAHPGGPAILDQVEQKLALKPEKMKATREVLSEYGNMSSACVLFILDEMRKKSAQDGLKTTGEGLEWGVLFGFGPGLTIETVVLRSVTI
;
A
#
# COMPACT_ATOMS: atom_id res chain seq x y z
N ILE A 1 -13.36 -11.80 -13.94
CA ILE A 1 -13.11 -10.36 -13.65
C ILE A 1 -14.33 -9.51 -14.02
N THR A 2 -14.91 -8.81 -13.05
CA THR A 2 -16.07 -7.93 -13.21
C THR A 2 -15.71 -6.44 -13.08
N HIS A 3 -14.67 -6.14 -12.32
CA HIS A 3 -14.16 -4.77 -12.12
C HIS A 3 -12.65 -4.76 -12.31
N LEU A 4 -12.12 -3.58 -12.64
CA LEU A 4 -10.69 -3.30 -12.75
C LEU A 4 -10.38 -2.00 -12.00
N ILE A 5 -9.43 -2.03 -11.09
CA ILE A 5 -8.82 -0.86 -10.47
C ILE A 5 -7.38 -0.80 -10.96
N VAL A 6 -6.98 0.33 -11.56
CA VAL A 6 -5.57 0.59 -11.91
C VAL A 6 -5.09 1.82 -11.16
N CYS A 7 -3.90 1.76 -10.57
CA CYS A 7 -3.26 2.84 -9.84
C CYS A 7 -1.85 3.11 -10.38
N THR A 8 -1.54 4.38 -10.64
CA THR A 8 -0.21 4.81 -11.11
C THR A 8 0.00 6.32 -10.93
N THR A 9 1.26 6.73 -10.92
CA THR A 9 1.72 8.13 -10.94
C THR A 9 1.65 8.81 -12.32
N SER A 10 1.55 8.06 -13.42
CA SER A 10 1.40 8.60 -14.79
C SER A 10 -0.02 9.09 -15.10
N VAL A 11 -0.29 9.73 -16.25
CA VAL A 11 -1.64 10.09 -16.72
C VAL A 11 -1.76 9.97 -18.24
N ASP A 12 -2.93 9.54 -18.74
CA ASP A 12 -3.29 9.57 -20.17
C ASP A 12 -4.82 9.49 -20.36
N MET A 13 -5.33 9.77 -21.57
CA MET A 13 -6.74 9.66 -21.96
C MET A 13 -6.88 8.98 -23.34
N PRO A 14 -7.37 7.72 -23.43
CA PRO A 14 -7.88 6.89 -22.35
C PRO A 14 -6.77 6.34 -21.44
N GLY A 15 -7.10 6.12 -20.17
CA GLY A 15 -6.10 5.80 -19.16
C GLY A 15 -5.50 4.40 -19.22
N ALA A 16 -4.57 4.12 -18.30
CA ALA A 16 -3.88 2.83 -18.19
C ALA A 16 -4.85 1.66 -17.92
N ASP A 17 -5.99 1.93 -17.27
CA ASP A 17 -7.09 0.99 -17.09
C ASP A 17 -7.70 0.52 -18.42
N TYR A 18 -7.82 1.42 -19.40
CA TYR A 18 -8.25 1.07 -20.76
C TYR A 18 -7.19 0.23 -21.48
N GLN A 19 -5.92 0.66 -21.43
CA GLN A 19 -4.83 -0.05 -22.08
C GLN A 19 -4.69 -1.47 -21.54
N LEU A 20 -4.73 -1.63 -20.21
CA LEU A 20 -4.68 -2.94 -19.55
C LEU A 20 -5.89 -3.82 -19.88
N THR A 21 -7.09 -3.23 -19.93
CA THR A 21 -8.32 -3.93 -20.37
C THR A 21 -8.14 -4.54 -21.75
N LYS A 22 -7.57 -3.78 -22.69
CA LYS A 22 -7.30 -4.25 -24.06
C LYS A 22 -6.21 -5.32 -24.09
N LEU A 23 -5.08 -5.09 -23.41
CA LEU A 23 -3.93 -6.01 -23.40
C LEU A 23 -4.29 -7.39 -22.83
N LEU A 24 -5.13 -7.44 -21.78
CA LEU A 24 -5.57 -8.68 -21.15
C LEU A 24 -6.80 -9.32 -21.84
N GLY A 25 -7.38 -8.68 -22.86
CA GLY A 25 -8.60 -9.16 -23.50
C GLY A 25 -9.79 -9.26 -22.53
N LEU A 26 -9.87 -8.35 -21.55
CA LEU A 26 -10.98 -8.35 -20.59
C LEU A 26 -12.29 -8.00 -21.31
N ARG A 27 -13.40 -8.43 -20.71
CA ARG A 27 -14.74 -8.15 -21.24
C ARG A 27 -14.93 -6.63 -21.39
N PRO A 28 -15.52 -6.13 -22.49
CA PRO A 28 -15.75 -4.69 -22.70
C PRO A 28 -16.60 -4.02 -21.61
N TYR A 29 -17.44 -4.80 -20.92
CA TYR A 29 -18.30 -4.33 -19.82
C TYR A 29 -17.63 -4.39 -18.43
N VAL A 30 -16.31 -4.59 -18.36
CA VAL A 30 -15.57 -4.46 -17.09
C VAL A 30 -15.74 -3.05 -16.54
N LYS A 31 -16.14 -2.93 -15.27
CA LYS A 31 -16.29 -1.64 -14.60
C LYS A 31 -14.91 -1.15 -14.15
N ARG A 32 -14.43 -0.04 -14.70
CA ARG A 32 -13.04 0.43 -14.52
C ARG A 32 -12.98 1.64 -13.59
N TYR A 33 -11.98 1.65 -12.72
CA TYR A 33 -11.63 2.75 -11.84
C TYR A 33 -10.14 3.05 -12.04
N MET A 34 -9.85 4.22 -12.62
CA MET A 34 -8.48 4.68 -12.85
C MET A 34 -8.07 5.64 -11.74
N MET A 35 -7.07 5.26 -10.96
CA MET A 35 -6.55 6.01 -9.81
C MET A 35 -5.22 6.65 -10.20
N TYR A 36 -5.28 7.88 -10.68
CA TYR A 36 -4.09 8.65 -11.07
C TYR A 36 -3.57 9.53 -9.93
N GLN A 37 -2.24 9.68 -9.87
CA GLN A 37 -1.53 10.67 -9.03
C GLN A 37 -1.93 10.67 -7.54
N GLN A 38 -2.29 9.51 -6.99
CA GLN A 38 -2.60 9.38 -5.56
C GLN A 38 -1.32 9.36 -4.70
N GLY A 39 -0.25 8.73 -5.21
CA GLY A 39 1.03 8.60 -4.52
C GLY A 39 1.11 7.37 -3.62
N CYS A 40 2.07 7.39 -2.69
CA CYS A 40 2.53 6.22 -1.95
C CYS A 40 1.49 5.54 -1.04
N PHE A 41 0.47 6.26 -0.56
CA PHE A 41 -0.60 5.67 0.26
C PHE A 41 -1.58 4.81 -0.55
N ALA A 42 -1.56 4.93 -1.88
CA ALA A 42 -2.60 4.39 -2.75
C ALA A 42 -2.69 2.87 -2.75
N GLY A 43 -1.62 2.16 -2.32
CA GLY A 43 -1.69 0.72 -2.07
C GLY A 43 -2.74 0.34 -1.02
N GLY A 44 -2.95 1.17 0.00
CA GLY A 44 -4.08 1.03 0.93
C GLY A 44 -5.41 1.48 0.32
N THR A 45 -5.42 2.57 -0.44
CA THR A 45 -6.63 3.08 -1.11
C THR A 45 -7.24 2.09 -2.09
N VAL A 46 -6.43 1.39 -2.89
CA VAL A 46 -6.94 0.39 -3.84
C VAL A 46 -7.58 -0.80 -3.13
N LEU A 47 -7.08 -1.17 -1.94
CA LEU A 47 -7.67 -2.22 -1.11
C LEU A 47 -9.02 -1.77 -0.55
N ARG A 48 -9.10 -0.54 -0.03
CA ARG A 48 -10.36 0.07 0.44
C ARG A 48 -11.41 0.12 -0.66
N LEU A 49 -11.05 0.58 -1.86
CA LEU A 49 -11.97 0.58 -3.00
C LEU A 49 -12.36 -0.85 -3.43
N ALA A 50 -11.40 -1.78 -3.48
CA ALA A 50 -11.66 -3.15 -3.87
C ALA A 50 -12.59 -3.88 -2.88
N LYS A 51 -12.49 -3.58 -1.58
CA LYS A 51 -13.38 -4.09 -0.53
C LYS A 51 -14.83 -3.74 -0.83
N ASP A 52 -15.14 -2.45 -0.98
CA ASP A 52 -16.50 -1.97 -1.24
C ASP A 52 -17.05 -2.54 -2.56
N LEU A 53 -16.24 -2.58 -3.62
CA LEU A 53 -16.65 -3.13 -4.91
C LEU A 53 -16.95 -4.63 -4.84
N ALA A 54 -16.14 -5.41 -4.11
CA ALA A 54 -16.32 -6.84 -3.95
C ALA A 54 -17.53 -7.19 -3.08
N GLU A 55 -17.70 -6.51 -1.95
CA GLU A 55 -18.75 -6.80 -0.96
C GLU A 55 -20.13 -6.32 -1.43
N ASN A 56 -20.20 -5.17 -2.11
CA ASN A 56 -21.48 -4.60 -2.57
C ASN A 56 -21.98 -5.20 -3.90
N ASN A 57 -21.25 -6.15 -4.50
CA ASN A 57 -21.61 -6.76 -5.78
C ASN A 57 -21.44 -8.29 -5.72
N LYS A 58 -22.55 -9.01 -5.52
CA LYS A 58 -22.55 -10.49 -5.47
C LYS A 58 -21.84 -11.10 -6.68
N GLY A 59 -20.86 -11.97 -6.42
CA GLY A 59 -20.06 -12.66 -7.45
C GLY A 59 -19.01 -11.77 -8.16
N ALA A 60 -18.74 -10.56 -7.66
CA ALA A 60 -17.70 -9.72 -8.22
C ALA A 60 -16.30 -10.30 -7.98
N ARG A 61 -15.44 -10.14 -8.99
CA ARG A 61 -14.00 -10.41 -8.92
C ARG A 61 -13.28 -9.19 -9.48
N VAL A 62 -12.65 -8.42 -8.60
CA VAL A 62 -11.97 -7.16 -8.88
C VAL A 62 -10.51 -7.47 -9.18
N LEU A 63 -10.04 -7.13 -10.37
CA LEU A 63 -8.61 -7.08 -10.67
C LEU A 63 -8.08 -5.73 -10.18
N VAL A 64 -7.11 -5.74 -9.28
CA VAL A 64 -6.41 -4.54 -8.81
C VAL A 64 -5.01 -4.56 -9.38
N VAL A 65 -4.54 -3.45 -9.93
CA VAL A 65 -3.16 -3.30 -10.42
C VAL A 65 -2.58 -1.96 -9.96
N CYS A 66 -1.48 -2.01 -9.22
CA CYS A 66 -0.63 -0.84 -8.96
C CYS A 66 0.62 -0.97 -9.85
N SER A 67 0.95 0.04 -10.64
CA SER A 67 2.12 0.03 -11.52
C SER A 67 2.81 1.38 -11.49
N GLU A 68 4.08 1.39 -11.10
CA GLU A 68 4.84 2.60 -10.82
C GLU A 68 6.17 2.54 -11.57
N VAL A 69 6.52 3.65 -12.23
CA VAL A 69 7.71 3.78 -13.08
C VAL A 69 8.33 5.14 -12.81
N THR A 70 9.60 5.16 -12.41
CA THR A 70 10.37 6.35 -12.02
C THR A 70 10.71 7.28 -13.18
N ALA A 71 10.38 6.91 -14.42
CA ALA A 71 10.56 7.75 -15.60
C ALA A 71 9.93 9.15 -15.47
N VAL A 72 8.86 9.30 -14.67
CA VAL A 72 8.22 10.60 -14.41
C VAL A 72 8.94 11.44 -13.35
N THR A 73 9.74 10.83 -12.46
CA THR A 73 10.41 11.51 -11.33
C THR A 73 11.93 11.68 -11.51
N PHE A 74 12.56 10.84 -12.34
CA PHE A 74 14.00 10.83 -12.55
C PHE A 74 14.52 12.17 -13.08
N ARG A 75 15.55 12.72 -12.42
CA ARG A 75 16.17 13.99 -12.81
C ARG A 75 17.60 14.12 -12.29
N GLY A 76 18.36 15.01 -12.90
CA GLY A 76 19.71 15.37 -12.43
C GLY A 76 19.70 16.04 -11.04
N PRO A 77 20.83 16.00 -10.32
CA PRO A 77 20.96 16.58 -8.99
C PRO A 77 20.95 18.11 -9.00
N SER A 78 20.53 18.72 -7.89
CA SER A 78 20.61 20.17 -7.65
C SER A 78 20.94 20.41 -6.17
N ASP A 79 21.95 21.24 -5.90
CA ASP A 79 22.37 21.62 -4.54
C ASP A 79 21.30 22.44 -3.79
N THR A 80 20.41 23.08 -4.52
CA THR A 80 19.23 23.79 -3.99
C THR A 80 18.02 22.89 -3.68
N HIS A 81 18.02 21.61 -4.08
CA HIS A 81 16.88 20.69 -3.93
C HIS A 81 17.32 19.31 -3.41
N LEU A 82 17.84 19.28 -2.17
CA LEU A 82 18.31 18.03 -1.54
C LEU A 82 17.17 17.04 -1.25
N ASP A 83 15.94 17.51 -1.11
CA ASP A 83 14.73 16.69 -1.02
C ASP A 83 14.51 15.85 -2.28
N SER A 84 14.76 16.41 -3.46
CA SER A 84 14.72 15.68 -4.72
C SER A 84 15.74 14.54 -4.74
N LEU A 85 16.93 14.73 -4.16
CA LEU A 85 17.95 13.67 -4.06
C LEU A 85 17.48 12.49 -3.20
N VAL A 86 16.69 12.74 -2.15
CA VAL A 86 16.05 11.67 -1.36
C VAL A 86 15.17 10.81 -2.27
N GLY A 87 14.35 11.42 -3.11
CA GLY A 87 13.54 10.71 -4.11
C GLY A 87 14.40 9.90 -5.10
N GLN A 88 15.49 10.47 -5.61
CA GLN A 88 16.40 9.77 -6.54
C GLN A 88 17.11 8.55 -5.90
N ALA A 89 17.26 8.53 -4.57
CA ALA A 89 17.90 7.43 -3.85
C ALA A 89 16.92 6.33 -3.40
N LEU A 90 15.62 6.65 -3.29
CA LEU A 90 14.62 5.73 -2.73
C LEU A 90 13.72 5.09 -3.78
N PHE A 91 13.29 5.83 -4.81
CA PHE A 91 12.24 5.32 -5.70
C PHE A 91 12.75 4.21 -6.63
N GLY A 92 11.94 3.15 -6.76
CA GLY A 92 12.16 2.04 -7.68
C GLY A 92 10.93 1.79 -8.56
N ASP A 93 11.11 1.00 -9.61
CA ASP A 93 10.03 0.61 -10.53
C ASP A 93 9.39 -0.71 -10.06
N GLY A 94 8.08 -0.83 -10.18
CA GLY A 94 7.39 -2.06 -9.80
C GLY A 94 5.90 -2.07 -10.12
N ALA A 95 5.38 -3.28 -10.34
CA ALA A 95 3.94 -3.49 -10.50
C ALA A 95 3.47 -4.71 -9.71
N ALA A 96 2.32 -4.58 -9.05
CA ALA A 96 1.67 -5.65 -8.31
C ALA A 96 0.21 -5.76 -8.73
N ALA A 97 -0.31 -6.98 -8.77
CA ALA A 97 -1.69 -7.27 -9.13
C ALA A 97 -2.36 -8.20 -8.11
N LEU A 98 -3.63 -7.95 -7.82
CA LEU A 98 -4.46 -8.76 -6.93
C LEU A 98 -5.78 -9.14 -7.60
N ILE A 99 -6.32 -10.29 -7.20
CA ILE A 99 -7.73 -10.62 -7.39
C ILE A 99 -8.43 -10.52 -6.04
N VAL A 100 -9.42 -9.63 -5.96
CA VAL A 100 -10.23 -9.43 -4.75
C VAL A 100 -11.67 -9.85 -5.04
N GLY A 101 -12.28 -10.57 -4.10
CA GLY A 101 -13.67 -10.98 -4.18
C GLY A 101 -14.20 -11.44 -2.84
N SER A 102 -15.50 -11.25 -2.62
CA SER A 102 -16.24 -11.86 -1.52
C SER A 102 -16.79 -13.22 -1.97
N ASP A 103 -17.17 -14.08 -1.01
CA ASP A 103 -17.71 -15.41 -1.25
C ASP A 103 -16.81 -16.26 -2.18
N PRO A 104 -15.58 -16.62 -1.75
CA PRO A 104 -14.69 -17.44 -2.56
C PRO A 104 -15.35 -18.78 -2.89
N VAL A 105 -15.24 -19.21 -4.14
CA VAL A 105 -15.80 -20.50 -4.59
C VAL A 105 -14.96 -21.63 -3.97
N PRO A 106 -15.56 -22.49 -3.11
CA PRO A 106 -14.82 -23.59 -2.49
C PRO A 106 -14.10 -24.45 -3.53
N GLU A 107 -12.93 -24.99 -3.18
CA GLU A 107 -12.07 -25.85 -4.01
C GLU A 107 -11.42 -25.17 -5.25
N ILE A 108 -11.96 -24.04 -5.72
CA ILE A 108 -11.43 -23.30 -6.88
C ILE A 108 -10.63 -22.08 -6.43
N GLU A 109 -11.18 -21.29 -5.52
CA GLU A 109 -10.58 -20.04 -5.04
C GLU A 109 -10.09 -20.18 -3.61
N LYS A 110 -8.84 -19.80 -3.36
CA LYS A 110 -8.21 -19.86 -2.04
C LYS A 110 -7.89 -18.45 -1.56
N PRO A 111 -8.57 -17.93 -0.52
CA PRO A 111 -8.24 -16.62 0.02
C PRO A 111 -6.84 -16.66 0.65
N ILE A 112 -6.12 -15.53 0.56
CA ILE A 112 -4.80 -15.36 1.19
C ILE A 112 -4.92 -14.46 2.43
N PHE A 113 -5.70 -13.39 2.32
CA PHE A 113 -6.05 -12.47 3.40
C PHE A 113 -7.50 -12.04 3.23
N GLU A 114 -8.17 -11.72 4.33
CA GLU A 114 -9.49 -11.10 4.35
C GLU A 114 -9.36 -9.63 4.78
N MET A 115 -10.03 -8.71 4.09
CA MET A 115 -10.06 -7.29 4.48
C MET A 115 -11.26 -7.04 5.39
N VAL A 116 -11.02 -6.66 6.63
CA VAL A 116 -12.07 -6.52 7.65
C VAL A 116 -12.56 -5.08 7.75
N TRP A 117 -11.63 -4.13 7.87
CA TRP A 117 -11.95 -2.71 8.04
C TRP A 117 -10.92 -1.85 7.33
N THR A 118 -11.34 -0.67 6.87
CA THR A 118 -10.44 0.29 6.20
C THR A 118 -10.78 1.71 6.58
N ALA A 119 -9.77 2.56 6.74
CA ALA A 119 -9.96 4.00 6.89
C ALA A 119 -8.83 4.81 6.25
N GLN A 120 -9.14 6.07 6.01
CA GLN A 120 -8.21 7.09 5.57
C GLN A 120 -8.27 8.26 6.54
N THR A 121 -7.12 8.81 6.91
CA THR A 121 -7.05 10.03 7.72
C THR A 121 -5.94 10.95 7.22
N ILE A 122 -6.07 12.25 7.49
CA ILE A 122 -5.04 13.25 7.23
C ILE A 122 -4.42 13.62 8.57
N ALA A 123 -3.10 13.52 8.68
CA ALA A 123 -2.41 13.86 9.92
C ALA A 123 -2.55 15.37 10.22
N PRO A 124 -2.85 15.77 11.47
CA PRO A 124 -2.87 17.18 11.85
C PRO A 124 -1.50 17.84 11.63
N ASP A 125 -1.52 19.13 11.31
CA ASP A 125 -0.34 19.97 11.12
C ASP A 125 0.65 19.48 10.04
N SER A 126 0.17 18.65 9.10
CA SER A 126 1.00 17.98 8.09
C SER A 126 0.95 18.62 6.70
N GLU A 127 0.29 19.77 6.54
CA GLU A 127 0.22 20.54 5.30
C GLU A 127 1.60 20.68 4.63
N GLY A 128 1.71 20.34 3.35
CA GLY A 128 2.94 20.42 2.56
C GLY A 128 4.05 19.46 2.97
N ALA A 129 3.84 18.53 3.92
CA ALA A 129 4.89 17.62 4.37
C ALA A 129 5.47 16.78 3.22
N ILE A 130 4.60 16.37 2.29
CA ILE A 130 4.95 15.68 1.05
C ILE A 130 4.10 16.28 -0.07
N ASP A 131 4.74 16.95 -1.01
CA ASP A 131 4.10 17.49 -2.19
C ASP A 131 4.68 16.88 -3.48
N GLY A 132 3.80 16.68 -4.46
CA GLY A 132 4.17 16.26 -5.81
C GLY A 132 3.54 17.20 -6.83
N HIS A 133 4.32 17.69 -7.80
CA HIS A 133 3.81 18.55 -8.85
C HIS A 133 4.17 18.01 -10.23
N LEU A 134 3.16 17.66 -11.02
CA LEU A 134 3.36 17.35 -12.44
C LEU A 134 3.56 18.67 -13.21
N ARG A 135 4.76 18.87 -13.76
CA ARG A 135 5.21 20.07 -14.48
C ARG A 135 5.77 19.68 -15.85
N GLU A 136 6.16 20.68 -16.65
CA GLU A 136 6.89 20.47 -17.91
C GLU A 136 8.19 19.68 -17.69
N ALA A 137 8.81 19.80 -16.50
CA ALA A 137 9.99 19.05 -16.08
C ALA A 137 9.65 17.68 -15.44
N GLY A 138 8.50 17.09 -15.75
CA GLY A 138 8.00 15.86 -15.14
C GLY A 138 7.41 16.08 -13.74
N LEU A 139 7.31 15.00 -12.95
CA LEU A 139 6.81 15.03 -11.57
C LEU A 139 7.93 15.47 -10.61
N THR A 140 7.83 16.68 -10.06
CA THR A 140 8.73 17.19 -9.02
C THR A 140 8.21 16.79 -7.65
N PHE A 141 9.11 16.36 -6.77
CA PHE A 141 8.77 15.88 -5.43
C PHE A 141 9.43 16.76 -4.37
N HIS A 142 8.69 17.12 -3.34
CA HIS A 142 9.12 18.03 -2.28
C HIS A 142 8.82 17.45 -0.90
N LEU A 143 9.82 17.48 -0.01
CA LEU A 143 9.71 17.06 1.39
C LEU A 143 9.96 18.26 2.30
N LEU A 144 8.91 18.84 2.86
CA LEU A 144 9.01 20.12 3.59
C LEU A 144 8.96 19.97 5.12
N LYS A 145 8.66 18.77 5.64
CA LYS A 145 8.53 18.52 7.10
C LYS A 145 9.14 17.17 7.50
N ASP A 146 9.27 16.95 8.81
CA ASP A 146 9.67 15.67 9.39
C ASP A 146 8.56 14.61 9.22
N VAL A 147 8.50 14.02 8.02
CA VAL A 147 7.55 12.97 7.66
C VAL A 147 7.60 11.79 8.64
N PRO A 148 8.77 11.21 8.98
CA PRO A 148 8.87 10.17 10.01
C PRO A 148 8.24 10.56 11.34
N GLY A 149 8.52 11.78 11.83
CA GLY A 149 7.94 12.30 13.07
C GLY A 149 6.43 12.48 13.03
N ILE A 150 5.90 12.96 11.91
CA ILE A 150 4.44 13.12 11.72
C ILE A 150 3.75 11.74 11.69
N VAL A 151 4.30 10.78 10.95
CA VAL A 151 3.74 9.41 10.88
C VAL A 151 3.75 8.77 12.28
N SER A 152 4.90 8.75 12.95
CA SER A 152 5.05 8.10 14.26
C SER A 152 4.16 8.76 15.33
N LYS A 153 4.00 10.09 15.31
CA LYS A 153 3.10 10.79 16.25
C LYS A 153 1.63 10.38 16.08
N ASN A 154 1.19 10.09 14.85
CA ASN A 154 -0.23 9.89 14.54
C ASN A 154 -0.65 8.42 14.40
N ILE A 155 0.28 7.50 14.20
CA ILE A 155 -0.04 6.08 13.93
C ILE A 155 -0.83 5.40 15.06
N ASN A 156 -0.57 5.75 16.32
CA ASN A 156 -1.29 5.15 17.46
C ASN A 156 -2.80 5.46 17.43
N LYS A 157 -3.19 6.66 16.97
CA LYS A 157 -4.61 7.00 16.85
C LYS A 157 -5.31 6.11 15.82
N ALA A 158 -4.66 5.90 14.67
CA ALA A 158 -5.18 5.03 13.61
C ALA A 158 -5.31 3.58 14.09
N LEU A 159 -4.33 3.08 14.86
CA LEU A 159 -4.40 1.74 15.46
C LEU A 159 -5.53 1.60 16.47
N VAL A 160 -5.70 2.56 17.37
CA VAL A 160 -6.80 2.53 18.35
C VAL A 160 -8.14 2.48 17.62
N GLU A 161 -8.37 3.35 16.64
CA GLU A 161 -9.62 3.38 15.86
C GLU A 161 -9.87 2.05 15.11
N ALA A 162 -8.82 1.43 14.59
CA ALA A 162 -8.89 0.18 13.86
C ALA A 162 -9.13 -1.06 14.76
N PHE A 163 -8.52 -1.10 15.94
CA PHE A 163 -8.41 -2.32 16.75
C PHE A 163 -9.15 -2.27 18.09
N GLU A 164 -9.57 -1.11 18.58
CA GLU A 164 -10.42 -1.00 19.77
C GLU A 164 -11.73 -1.81 19.61
N PRO A 165 -12.43 -1.80 18.45
CA PRO A 165 -13.61 -2.65 18.25
C PRO A 165 -13.33 -4.16 18.29
N LEU A 166 -12.06 -4.55 18.07
CA LEU A 166 -11.60 -5.95 18.11
C LEU A 166 -11.00 -6.33 19.46
N GLY A 167 -10.89 -5.40 20.42
CA GLY A 167 -10.29 -5.63 21.72
C GLY A 167 -8.77 -5.88 21.68
N ILE A 168 -8.09 -5.44 20.63
CA ILE A 168 -6.63 -5.64 20.46
C ILE A 168 -5.91 -4.34 20.81
N SER A 169 -5.04 -4.41 21.83
CA SER A 169 -4.18 -3.30 22.25
C SER A 169 -2.69 -3.64 22.27
N ASP A 170 -2.32 -4.93 22.15
CA ASP A 170 -0.94 -5.36 21.97
C ASP A 170 -0.59 -5.40 20.47
N TYR A 171 0.09 -4.37 19.98
CA TYR A 171 0.47 -4.27 18.58
C TYR A 171 1.59 -5.24 18.17
N ASN A 172 2.23 -5.95 19.09
CA ASN A 172 3.11 -7.07 18.76
C ASN A 172 2.34 -8.37 18.49
N SER A 173 1.06 -8.45 18.85
CA SER A 173 0.19 -9.61 18.60
C SER A 173 -0.43 -9.65 17.20
N ILE A 174 -0.21 -8.61 16.38
CA ILE A 174 -0.72 -8.50 15.00
C ILE A 174 0.44 -8.56 13.98
N PHE A 175 0.20 -9.02 12.75
CA PHE A 175 1.19 -8.92 11.66
C PHE A 175 1.16 -7.53 11.01
N TRP A 176 2.29 -7.10 10.44
CA TRP A 176 2.49 -5.71 10.02
C TRP A 176 2.94 -5.61 8.56
N ILE A 177 2.21 -4.81 7.79
CA ILE A 177 2.60 -4.35 6.46
C ILE A 177 2.60 -2.83 6.50
N ALA A 178 3.77 -2.20 6.36
CA ALA A 178 3.85 -0.74 6.34
C ALA A 178 4.46 -0.30 5.01
N HIS A 179 3.91 0.76 4.39
CA HIS A 179 4.53 1.34 3.20
C HIS A 179 5.97 1.77 3.54
N PRO A 180 6.99 1.21 2.87
CA PRO A 180 8.40 1.47 3.17
C PRO A 180 8.87 2.76 2.47
N GLY A 181 8.21 3.89 2.77
CA GLY A 181 8.47 5.16 2.09
C GLY A 181 9.91 5.65 2.28
N GLY A 182 10.50 5.31 3.42
CA GLY A 182 11.91 5.44 3.74
C GLY A 182 12.20 4.75 5.08
N PRO A 183 13.45 4.32 5.33
CA PRO A 183 13.80 3.56 6.53
C PRO A 183 13.47 4.31 7.83
N ALA A 184 13.67 5.63 7.86
CA ALA A 184 13.41 6.46 9.04
C ALA A 184 11.94 6.41 9.51
N ILE A 185 10.98 6.27 8.59
CA ILE A 185 9.55 6.14 8.96
C ILE A 185 9.36 4.83 9.73
N LEU A 186 9.91 3.74 9.22
CA LEU A 186 9.80 2.42 9.84
C LEU A 186 10.45 2.43 11.23
N ASP A 187 11.68 2.96 11.32
CA ASP A 187 12.43 3.03 12.59
C ASP A 187 11.67 3.82 13.66
N GLN A 188 11.13 4.99 13.31
CA GLN A 188 10.37 5.79 14.27
C GLN A 188 9.03 5.16 14.66
N VAL A 189 8.35 4.48 13.74
CA VAL A 189 7.12 3.73 14.06
C VAL A 189 7.45 2.58 15.02
N GLU A 190 8.49 1.81 14.73
CA GLU A 190 8.95 0.69 15.55
C GLU A 190 9.29 1.16 16.97
N GLN A 191 10.06 2.24 17.08
CA GLN A 191 10.44 2.84 18.35
C GLN A 191 9.22 3.38 19.12
N LYS A 192 8.32 4.10 18.45
CA LYS A 192 7.17 4.75 19.06
C LYS A 192 6.19 3.75 19.66
N LEU A 193 6.00 2.61 18.99
CA LEU A 193 5.05 1.57 19.38
C LEU A 193 5.73 0.40 20.13
N ALA A 194 7.04 0.47 20.34
CA ALA A 194 7.85 -0.61 20.91
C ALA A 194 7.58 -1.96 20.22
N LEU A 195 7.53 -1.93 18.87
CA LEU A 195 7.41 -3.16 18.09
C LEU A 195 8.71 -3.96 18.18
N LYS A 196 8.59 -5.28 18.19
CA LYS A 196 9.76 -6.14 18.07
C LYS A 196 10.31 -6.08 16.63
N PRO A 197 11.63 -6.25 16.43
CA PRO A 197 12.25 -6.12 15.11
C PRO A 197 11.64 -7.01 14.02
N GLU A 198 11.15 -8.19 14.38
CA GLU A 198 10.50 -9.11 13.45
C GLU A 198 9.23 -8.52 12.81
N LYS A 199 8.56 -7.57 13.45
CA LYS A 199 7.28 -7.01 12.93
C LYS A 199 7.45 -6.28 11.62
N MET A 200 8.60 -5.66 11.39
CA MET A 200 8.88 -4.92 10.14
C MET A 200 9.74 -5.73 9.16
N LYS A 201 10.01 -7.02 9.42
CA LYS A 201 10.94 -7.82 8.62
C LYS A 201 10.55 -7.88 7.15
N ALA A 202 9.34 -8.35 6.83
CA ALA A 202 8.86 -8.42 5.44
C ALA A 202 8.85 -7.05 4.75
N THR A 203 8.51 -6.00 5.48
CA THR A 203 8.52 -4.62 4.98
C THR A 203 9.94 -4.17 4.60
N ARG A 204 10.91 -4.41 5.48
CA ARG A 204 12.32 -4.03 5.27
C ARG A 204 12.98 -4.86 4.17
N GLU A 205 12.60 -6.12 4.02
CA GLU A 205 13.11 -6.98 2.94
C GLU A 205 12.63 -6.50 1.57
N VAL A 206 11.35 -6.13 1.42
CA VAL A 206 10.87 -5.52 0.18
C VAL A 206 11.56 -4.20 -0.11
N LEU A 207 11.77 -3.35 0.91
CA LEU A 207 12.53 -2.11 0.74
C LEU A 207 13.96 -2.36 0.27
N SER A 208 14.62 -3.38 0.84
CA SER A 208 16.01 -3.74 0.51
C SER A 208 16.15 -4.21 -0.94
N GLU A 209 15.25 -5.09 -1.39
CA GLU A 209 15.35 -5.73 -2.71
C GLU A 209 14.81 -4.85 -3.84
N TYR A 210 13.82 -4.00 -3.57
CA TYR A 210 13.08 -3.28 -4.62
C TYR A 210 13.01 -1.76 -4.45
N GLY A 211 13.46 -1.22 -3.31
CA GLY A 211 13.30 0.20 -3.00
C GLY A 211 11.84 0.61 -2.76
N ASN A 212 11.57 1.91 -2.88
CA ASN A 212 10.24 2.48 -2.78
C ASN A 212 9.53 2.49 -4.14
N MET A 213 8.76 1.43 -4.42
CA MET A 213 7.86 1.31 -5.58
C MET A 213 6.48 1.97 -5.36
N SER A 214 6.40 3.04 -4.57
CA SER A 214 5.16 3.80 -4.31
C SER A 214 3.99 2.88 -3.88
N SER A 215 2.87 2.90 -4.61
CA SER A 215 1.64 2.19 -4.29
C SER A 215 1.76 0.66 -4.40
N ALA A 216 2.78 0.14 -5.09
CA ALA A 216 2.99 -1.29 -5.24
C ALA A 216 3.64 -1.94 -3.99
N CYS A 217 4.38 -1.18 -3.17
CA CYS A 217 5.19 -1.75 -2.08
C CYS A 217 4.39 -2.63 -1.11
N VAL A 218 3.26 -2.12 -0.60
CA VAL A 218 2.47 -2.87 0.39
C VAL A 218 1.89 -4.17 -0.18
N LEU A 219 1.70 -4.23 -1.51
CA LEU A 219 1.24 -5.43 -2.19
C LEU A 219 2.38 -6.44 -2.38
N PHE A 220 3.60 -5.97 -2.65
CA PHE A 220 4.81 -6.81 -2.61
C PHE A 220 5.02 -7.38 -1.21
N ILE A 221 4.81 -6.59 -0.15
CA ILE A 221 4.97 -7.04 1.24
C ILE A 221 3.94 -8.10 1.61
N LEU A 222 2.68 -7.97 1.17
CA LEU A 222 1.67 -9.02 1.34
C LEU A 222 2.11 -10.34 0.68
N ASP A 223 2.64 -10.27 -0.54
CA ASP A 223 3.11 -11.46 -1.27
C ASP A 223 4.36 -12.08 -0.63
N GLU A 224 5.29 -11.25 -0.15
CA GLU A 224 6.49 -11.69 0.57
C GLU A 224 6.11 -12.39 1.88
N MET A 225 5.25 -11.77 2.68
CA MET A 225 4.79 -12.29 3.97
C MET A 225 4.11 -13.65 3.83
N ARG A 226 3.17 -13.79 2.87
CA ARG A 226 2.45 -15.07 2.69
C ARG A 226 3.38 -16.16 2.15
N LYS A 227 4.36 -15.83 1.30
CA LYS A 227 5.35 -16.78 0.77
C LYS A 227 6.26 -17.28 1.88
N LYS A 228 6.81 -16.36 2.68
CA LYS A 228 7.67 -16.70 3.82
C LYS A 228 6.94 -17.50 4.87
N SER A 229 5.71 -17.12 5.19
CA SER A 229 4.90 -17.88 6.14
C SER A 229 4.70 -19.34 5.71
N ALA A 230 4.48 -19.58 4.40
CA ALA A 230 4.37 -20.92 3.85
C ALA A 230 5.71 -21.67 3.84
N GLN A 231 6.80 -21.00 3.45
CA GLN A 231 8.14 -21.57 3.43
C GLN A 231 8.62 -22.00 4.81
N ASP A 232 8.33 -21.19 5.83
CA ASP A 232 8.74 -21.42 7.23
C ASP A 232 7.77 -22.36 7.98
N GLY A 233 6.73 -22.86 7.33
CA GLY A 233 5.75 -23.78 7.93
C GLY A 233 4.91 -23.16 9.05
N LEU A 234 4.63 -21.85 8.95
CA LEU A 234 3.81 -21.14 9.92
C LEU A 234 2.32 -21.48 9.75
N LYS A 235 1.53 -21.23 10.80
CA LYS A 235 0.10 -21.62 10.84
C LYS A 235 -0.79 -20.80 9.92
N THR A 236 -0.43 -19.55 9.63
CA THR A 236 -1.26 -18.61 8.88
C THR A 236 -0.42 -17.80 7.91
N THR A 237 -1.06 -17.25 6.87
CA THR A 237 -0.45 -16.37 5.87
C THR A 237 0.14 -15.08 6.45
N GLY A 238 -0.26 -14.71 7.67
CA GLY A 238 0.21 -13.53 8.39
C GLY A 238 1.15 -13.88 9.54
N GLU A 239 2.26 -14.57 9.22
CA GLU A 239 3.33 -14.92 10.19
C GLU A 239 2.84 -15.77 11.37
N GLY A 240 1.81 -16.60 11.17
CA GLY A 240 1.20 -17.39 12.24
C GLY A 240 0.25 -16.63 13.17
N LEU A 241 0.01 -15.34 12.93
CA LEU A 241 -0.92 -14.49 13.67
C LEU A 241 -2.26 -14.38 12.95
N GLU A 242 -3.36 -14.15 13.69
CA GLU A 242 -4.71 -14.03 13.11
C GLU A 242 -4.98 -12.65 12.50
N TRP A 243 -4.65 -11.60 13.23
CA TRP A 243 -4.95 -10.22 12.87
C TRP A 243 -3.71 -9.48 12.39
N GLY A 244 -3.91 -8.52 11.49
CA GLY A 244 -2.83 -7.70 10.97
C GLY A 244 -3.30 -6.35 10.49
N VAL A 245 -2.32 -5.49 10.23
CA VAL A 245 -2.55 -4.13 9.74
C VAL A 245 -1.68 -3.86 8.52
N LEU A 246 -2.28 -3.20 7.54
CA LEU A 246 -1.59 -2.62 6.40
C LEU A 246 -1.72 -1.10 6.43
N PHE A 247 -0.58 -0.42 6.32
CA PHE A 247 -0.50 1.04 6.27
C PHE A 247 0.01 1.56 4.94
N GLY A 248 -0.70 2.52 4.37
CA GLY A 248 -0.21 3.38 3.28
C GLY A 248 0.11 4.78 3.82
N PHE A 249 1.25 5.35 3.43
CA PHE A 249 1.66 6.71 3.79
C PHE A 249 1.97 7.51 2.54
N GLY A 250 1.54 8.77 2.44
CA GLY A 250 1.86 9.61 1.28
C GLY A 250 1.34 11.05 1.38
N PRO A 251 1.25 11.78 0.26
CA PRO A 251 0.86 13.19 0.21
C PRO A 251 -0.42 13.49 1.00
N GLY A 252 -0.41 14.58 1.78
CA GLY A 252 -1.50 14.98 2.67
C GLY A 252 -1.03 15.67 3.96
N LEU A 253 -0.31 15.03 4.87
CA LEU A 253 0.15 13.64 4.92
C LEU A 253 -1.00 12.67 5.22
N THR A 254 -1.32 11.80 4.26
CA THR A 254 -2.40 10.83 4.37
C THR A 254 -1.90 9.50 4.91
N ILE A 255 -2.68 8.90 5.81
CA ILE A 255 -2.49 7.56 6.35
C ILE A 255 -3.71 6.71 5.96
N GLU A 256 -3.50 5.69 5.14
CA GLU A 256 -4.46 4.61 4.90
C GLU A 256 -4.20 3.49 5.90
N THR A 257 -5.26 2.99 6.54
CA THR A 257 -5.21 1.87 7.48
C THR A 257 -6.15 0.79 7.00
N VAL A 258 -5.64 -0.43 6.85
CA VAL A 258 -6.42 -1.61 6.44
C VAL A 258 -6.21 -2.70 7.47
N VAL A 259 -7.28 -3.12 8.14
CA VAL A 259 -7.28 -4.27 9.04
C VAL A 259 -7.47 -5.53 8.21
N LEU A 260 -6.54 -6.46 8.38
CA LEU A 260 -6.49 -7.73 7.69
C LEU A 260 -6.68 -8.88 8.67
N ARG A 261 -7.30 -9.95 8.19
CA ARG A 261 -7.27 -11.26 8.83
C ARG A 261 -6.50 -12.23 7.95
N SER A 262 -5.62 -13.02 8.56
CA SER A 262 -4.89 -14.08 7.86
C SER A 262 -5.77 -15.30 7.60
N VAL A 263 -5.28 -16.20 6.74
CA VAL A 263 -5.90 -17.49 6.46
C VAL A 263 -4.92 -18.59 6.84
N THR A 264 -5.43 -19.74 7.26
CA THR A 264 -4.61 -20.94 7.50
C THR A 264 -3.93 -21.39 6.21
N ILE A 265 -2.64 -21.76 6.30
CA ILE A 265 -1.84 -22.26 5.17
C ILE A 265 -2.17 -23.72 4.87
#